data_AF-A0AAU3M1K7-F1
#
_entry.id   AF-A0AAU3M1K7-F1
#
_cell.length_a   1.000
_cell.length_b   1.000
_cell.length_c   1.000
_cell.angle_alpha   90.00
_cell.angle_beta   90.00
_cell.angle_gamma   90.00
#
_symmetry.space_group_name_H-M   'P 1'
#
loop_
_entity.id
_entity.type
_entity.pdbx_description
1 polymer ?
#
loop_
_entity_poly.entity_id
_entity_poly.type
_entity_poly.pdbx_seq_one_letter_code
_entity_poly.pdbx_strand_id
1 'polypeptide(L)'
;MGRELYRWLDGELGELTRLCDEAQGPLVFEVRGPARPSATEWALLRAPYELLAAPGGGFLAQELSSFAVARRLRRPGPAPALDGFRLGVAFMASAPRGQHELDFEAEEMAVLRAAGATSLDLVVEDSGNPEHLGGRLSELGGMPVVHLFCHGLHEWQDFSHRLHESGHQPYCLVWP
;
A
#
# COMPACT_ATOMS: atom_id res chain seq x y z
N MET A 1 -9.68 -13.02 16.71
CA MET A 1 -9.47 -11.85 15.83
C MET A 1 -9.83 -12.13 14.36
N GLY A 2 -9.00 -12.81 13.55
CA GLY A 2 -9.24 -12.97 12.11
C GLY A 2 -10.61 -13.56 11.71
N ARG A 3 -11.02 -14.65 12.38
CA ARG A 3 -12.34 -15.28 12.18
C ARG A 3 -13.52 -14.42 12.69
N GLU A 4 -13.28 -13.58 13.69
CA GLU A 4 -14.31 -12.66 14.20
C GLU A 4 -14.52 -11.51 13.22
N LEU A 5 -13.43 -10.96 12.67
CA LEU A 5 -13.49 -9.96 11.62
C LEU A 5 -14.17 -10.52 10.36
N TYR A 6 -13.87 -11.77 10.00
CA TYR A 6 -14.55 -12.47 8.92
C TYR A 6 -16.06 -12.54 9.19
N ARG A 7 -16.48 -13.06 10.35
CA ARG A 7 -17.91 -13.17 10.70
C ARG A 7 -18.62 -11.81 10.69
N TRP A 8 -17.93 -10.76 11.15
CA TRP A 8 -18.48 -9.41 11.13
C TRP A 8 -18.69 -8.89 9.70
N LEU A 9 -17.74 -9.12 8.79
CA LEU A 9 -17.87 -8.74 7.37
C LEU A 9 -18.87 -9.61 6.60
N ASP A 10 -18.87 -10.92 6.86
CA ASP A 10 -19.73 -11.89 6.18
C ASP A 10 -21.21 -11.68 6.50
N GLY A 11 -21.48 -11.14 7.70
CA GLY A 11 -22.81 -10.78 8.16
C GLY A 11 -23.72 -11.98 8.31
N GLU A 12 -25.01 -11.73 8.47
CA GLU A 12 -26.03 -12.79 8.58
C GLU A 12 -26.34 -13.46 7.24
N LEU A 13 -26.00 -12.79 6.13
CA LEU A 13 -26.31 -13.23 4.78
C LEU A 13 -25.20 -14.06 4.13
N GLY A 14 -24.02 -14.15 4.74
CA GLY A 14 -22.90 -14.94 4.22
C GLY A 14 -22.31 -14.37 2.92
N GLU A 15 -22.33 -13.05 2.74
CA GLU A 15 -21.98 -12.41 1.46
C GLU A 15 -20.51 -12.61 1.10
N LEU A 16 -19.60 -12.53 2.07
CA LEU A 16 -18.17 -12.70 1.85
C LEU A 16 -17.85 -14.15 1.49
N THR A 17 -18.49 -15.11 2.15
CA THR A 17 -18.39 -16.54 1.84
C THR A 17 -18.82 -16.79 0.40
N ARG A 18 -20.00 -16.28 0.02
CA ARG A 18 -20.53 -16.41 -1.34
C ARG A 18 -19.61 -15.79 -2.39
N LEU A 19 -19.07 -14.60 -2.14
CA LEU A 19 -18.13 -13.93 -3.05
C LEU A 19 -16.83 -14.72 -3.21
N CYS A 20 -16.30 -15.32 -2.14
CA CYS A 20 -15.11 -16.17 -2.21
C CYS A 20 -15.37 -17.42 -3.05
N ASP A 21 -16.53 -18.06 -2.88
CA ASP A 21 -16.88 -19.29 -3.59
C ASP A 21 -17.14 -19.07 -5.10
N GLU A 22 -17.64 -17.89 -5.48
CA GLU A 22 -17.98 -17.55 -6.86
C GLU A 22 -16.83 -16.90 -7.66
N ALA A 23 -15.78 -16.42 -6.99
CA ALA A 23 -14.69 -15.69 -7.64
C ALA A 23 -13.85 -16.60 -8.55
N GLN A 24 -13.61 -16.15 -9.78
CA GLN A 24 -12.76 -16.85 -10.78
C GLN A 24 -11.30 -16.38 -10.77
N GLY A 25 -10.98 -15.37 -9.97
CA GLY A 25 -9.66 -14.77 -9.84
C GLY A 25 -9.51 -14.14 -8.45
N PRO A 26 -8.44 -13.37 -8.20
CA PRO A 26 -8.23 -12.80 -6.88
C PRO A 26 -9.39 -11.88 -6.52
N LEU A 27 -10.07 -12.19 -5.42
CA LEU A 27 -11.06 -11.29 -4.85
C LEU A 27 -10.30 -10.13 -4.20
N VAL A 28 -10.42 -8.94 -4.79
CA VAL A 28 -9.81 -7.73 -4.25
C VAL A 28 -10.78 -7.05 -3.30
N PHE A 29 -10.52 -7.15 -1.99
CA PHE A 29 -11.26 -6.44 -0.96
C PHE A 29 -10.69 -5.03 -0.79
N GLU A 30 -11.40 -4.04 -1.33
CA GLU A 30 -10.99 -2.63 -1.26
C GLU A 30 -11.68 -1.87 -0.12
N VAL A 31 -10.88 -1.33 0.79
CA VAL A 31 -11.32 -0.45 1.88
C VAL A 31 -11.09 1.00 1.47
N ARG A 32 -12.17 1.78 1.42
CA ARG A 32 -12.14 3.17 0.93
C ARG A 32 -12.30 4.17 2.08
N GLY A 33 -11.50 5.22 2.04
CA GLY A 33 -11.63 6.37 2.93
C GLY A 33 -11.59 7.70 2.19
N PRO A 34 -12.01 8.81 2.83
CA PRO A 34 -11.90 10.15 2.25
C PRO A 34 -10.43 10.60 2.20
N ALA A 35 -10.18 11.77 1.59
CA ALA A 35 -8.84 12.38 1.56
C ALA A 35 -8.26 12.63 2.95
N ARG A 36 -9.12 12.93 3.92
CA ARG A 36 -8.77 13.23 5.32
C ARG A 36 -9.67 12.39 6.22
N PRO A 37 -9.30 11.13 6.51
CA PRO A 37 -10.09 10.26 7.36
C PRO A 37 -10.15 10.78 8.79
N SER A 38 -11.34 10.68 9.39
CA SER A 38 -11.55 10.77 10.84
C SER A 38 -10.87 9.62 11.57
N ALA A 39 -10.80 9.69 12.91
CA ALA A 39 -10.23 8.63 13.72
C ALA A 39 -10.92 7.27 13.50
N THR A 40 -12.25 7.28 13.37
CA THR A 40 -13.04 6.05 13.11
C THR A 40 -12.78 5.49 11.71
N GLU A 41 -12.69 6.35 10.69
CA GLU A 41 -12.35 5.91 9.33
C GLU A 41 -10.91 5.37 9.28
N TRP A 42 -9.98 5.95 10.03
CA TRP A 42 -8.64 5.40 10.20
C TRP A 42 -8.64 4.03 10.87
N ALA A 43 -9.50 3.81 11.86
CA ALA A 43 -9.61 2.50 12.52
C ALA A 43 -10.06 1.42 11.53
N LEU A 44 -11.03 1.74 10.66
CA LEU A 44 -11.46 0.84 9.59
C LEU A 44 -10.35 0.63 8.56
N LEU A 45 -9.75 1.70 8.02
CA LEU A 45 -8.66 1.59 7.05
C LEU A 45 -7.48 0.76 7.57
N ARG A 46 -7.19 0.80 8.87
CA ARG A 46 -6.07 0.08 9.50
C ARG A 46 -6.45 -1.29 10.05
N ALA A 47 -7.71 -1.71 9.94
CA ALA A 47 -8.09 -3.02 10.40
C ALA A 47 -7.30 -4.11 9.63
N PRO A 48 -6.93 -5.22 10.30
CA PRO A 48 -6.04 -6.23 9.76
C PRO A 48 -6.81 -7.21 8.86
N TYR A 49 -7.33 -6.72 7.74
CA TYR A 49 -8.12 -7.53 6.80
C TYR A 49 -7.33 -8.67 6.15
N GLU A 50 -6.00 -8.61 6.17
CA GLU A 50 -5.11 -9.69 5.76
C GLU A 50 -5.25 -10.92 6.66
N LEU A 51 -5.71 -10.73 7.89
CA LEU A 51 -5.96 -11.80 8.86
C LEU A 51 -7.37 -12.42 8.72
N LEU A 52 -8.17 -12.01 7.73
CA LEU A 52 -9.46 -12.64 7.48
C LEU A 52 -9.29 -14.13 7.28
N ALA A 53 -10.08 -14.92 8.01
CA ALA A 53 -10.00 -16.37 8.00
C ALA A 53 -11.40 -16.96 7.97
N ALA A 54 -11.67 -17.78 6.95
CA ALA A 54 -12.95 -18.46 6.80
C ALA A 54 -13.21 -19.44 7.96
N PRO A 55 -14.49 -19.73 8.30
CA PRO A 55 -14.82 -20.75 9.28
C PRO A 55 -14.25 -22.10 8.90
N GLY A 56 -13.45 -22.72 9.79
CA GLY A 56 -12.82 -24.01 9.53
C GLY A 56 -11.68 -24.00 8.48
N GLY A 57 -11.39 -22.85 7.87
CA GLY A 57 -10.31 -22.68 6.88
C GLY A 57 -9.09 -21.91 7.40
N GLY A 58 -8.16 -21.65 6.47
CA GLY A 58 -6.98 -20.80 6.66
C GLY A 58 -7.26 -19.31 6.42
N PHE A 59 -6.20 -18.51 6.33
CA PHE A 59 -6.30 -17.10 5.98
C PHE A 59 -6.67 -16.94 4.50
N LEU A 60 -7.55 -15.99 4.19
CA LEU A 60 -7.92 -15.71 2.80
C LEU A 60 -6.71 -15.21 2.00
N ALA A 61 -5.91 -14.33 2.60
CA ALA A 61 -4.72 -13.74 1.99
C ALA A 61 -3.48 -14.66 2.03
N GLN A 62 -3.65 -15.97 2.24
CA GLN A 62 -2.54 -16.92 2.18
C GLN A 62 -1.97 -17.05 0.77
N GLU A 63 -2.82 -16.92 -0.24
CA GLU A 63 -2.46 -16.93 -1.66
C GLU A 63 -2.96 -15.64 -2.33
N LEU A 64 -2.04 -14.78 -2.77
CA LEU A 64 -2.37 -13.49 -3.39
C LEU A 64 -3.18 -13.63 -4.69
N SER A 65 -3.11 -14.80 -5.35
CA SER A 65 -3.93 -15.12 -6.51
C SER A 65 -5.41 -15.36 -6.18
N SER A 66 -5.74 -15.53 -4.89
CA SER A 66 -7.08 -15.87 -4.41
C SER A 66 -7.77 -14.69 -3.72
N PHE A 67 -7.04 -13.95 -2.88
CA PHE A 67 -7.59 -12.81 -2.15
C PHE A 67 -6.52 -11.75 -1.90
N ALA A 68 -6.85 -10.49 -2.12
CA ALA A 68 -5.97 -9.36 -1.87
C ALA A 68 -6.71 -8.22 -1.16
N VAL A 69 -6.02 -7.55 -0.24
CA VAL A 69 -6.53 -6.35 0.43
C VAL A 69 -5.95 -5.12 -0.23
N ALA A 70 -6.83 -4.20 -0.62
CA ALA A 70 -6.44 -2.88 -1.10
C ALA A 70 -7.00 -1.80 -0.18
N ARG A 71 -6.21 -0.75 0.06
CA ARG A 71 -6.64 0.43 0.80
C ARG A 71 -6.56 1.64 -0.11
N ARG A 72 -7.64 2.40 -0.22
CA ARG A 72 -7.73 3.56 -1.10
C ARG A 72 -8.24 4.78 -0.38
N LEU A 73 -7.48 5.85 -0.45
CA LEU A 73 -7.95 7.19 -0.08
C LEU A 73 -8.49 7.90 -1.32
N ARG A 74 -9.56 8.67 -1.13
CA ARG A 74 -10.31 9.38 -2.17
C ARG A 74 -11.06 8.44 -3.13
N ARG A 75 -11.91 9.05 -3.97
CA ARG A 75 -12.50 8.34 -5.11
C ARG A 75 -11.40 8.06 -6.14
N PRO A 76 -11.34 6.83 -6.69
CA PRO A 76 -10.39 6.54 -7.76
C PRO A 76 -10.63 7.48 -8.93
N GLY A 77 -9.55 8.12 -9.39
CA GLY A 77 -9.51 8.74 -10.72
C GLY A 77 -9.54 7.67 -11.82
N PRO A 78 -9.66 8.08 -13.09
CA PRO A 78 -9.48 7.15 -14.20
C PRO A 78 -8.12 6.47 -14.10
N ALA A 79 -8.08 5.17 -14.35
CA ALA A 79 -6.81 4.45 -14.43
C ALA A 79 -5.96 5.07 -15.57
N PRO A 80 -4.68 5.36 -15.32
CA PRO A 80 -3.80 5.80 -16.39
C PRO A 80 -3.76 4.74 -17.49
N ALA A 81 -3.70 5.19 -18.74
CA ALA A 81 -3.50 4.28 -19.86
C ALA A 81 -2.13 3.61 -19.71
N LEU A 82 -2.07 2.31 -20.06
CA LEU A 82 -0.78 1.64 -20.17
C LEU A 82 0.01 2.33 -21.28
N ASP A 83 1.23 2.74 -20.95
CA ASP A 83 2.19 3.27 -21.91
C ASP A 83 3.17 2.16 -22.35
N GLY A 84 4.09 2.51 -23.24
CA GLY A 84 5.13 1.59 -23.70
C GLY A 84 6.34 1.51 -22.76
N PHE A 85 6.31 2.18 -21.60
CA PHE A 85 7.42 2.24 -20.68
C PHE A 85 7.41 1.05 -19.70
N ARG A 86 8.55 0.82 -19.06
CA ARG A 86 8.65 -0.14 -17.95
C ARG A 86 7.93 0.44 -16.74
N LEU A 87 7.51 -0.43 -15.83
CA LEU A 87 6.93 0.01 -14.57
C LEU A 87 7.99 0.82 -13.79
N GLY A 88 7.72 2.10 -13.63
CA GLY A 88 8.53 3.00 -12.83
C GLY A 88 8.22 2.88 -11.35
N VAL A 89 9.27 2.79 -10.52
CA VAL A 89 9.18 2.72 -9.06
C VAL A 89 10.10 3.77 -8.45
N ALA A 90 9.57 4.62 -7.58
CA ALA A 90 10.37 5.48 -6.73
C ALA A 90 10.53 4.81 -5.36
N PHE A 91 11.75 4.74 -4.86
CA PHE A 91 12.11 4.16 -3.57
C PHE A 91 12.79 5.20 -2.68
N MET A 92 12.47 5.16 -1.40
CA MET A 92 13.18 5.90 -0.35
C MET A 92 13.21 5.07 0.93
N ALA A 93 14.38 4.99 1.55
CA ALA A 93 14.52 4.54 2.92
C ALA A 93 14.65 5.77 3.84
N SER A 94 13.97 5.76 5.00
CA SER A 94 13.98 6.88 5.94
C SER A 94 13.86 6.41 7.39
N ALA A 95 14.66 6.97 8.29
CA ALA A 95 14.56 6.76 9.73
C ALA A 95 14.19 8.07 10.43
N PRO A 96 13.01 8.17 11.10
CA PRO A 96 12.64 9.33 11.89
C PRO A 96 13.65 9.59 13.00
N ARG A 97 13.79 10.86 13.43
CA ARG A 97 14.70 11.23 14.52
C ARG A 97 14.35 10.47 15.81
N GLY A 98 15.37 9.96 16.48
CA GLY A 98 15.21 9.24 17.75
C GLY A 98 14.73 7.80 17.63
N GLN A 99 14.64 7.27 16.40
CA GLN A 99 14.44 5.84 16.15
C GLN A 99 15.76 5.11 15.92
N HIS A 100 15.70 3.79 15.88
CA HIS A 100 16.84 3.00 15.43
C HIS A 100 17.17 3.35 13.97
N GLU A 101 18.45 3.53 13.69
CA GLU A 101 18.88 3.87 12.34
C GLU A 101 18.71 2.64 11.45
N LEU A 102 18.11 2.84 10.27
CA LEU A 102 18.05 1.79 9.26
C LEU A 102 19.45 1.60 8.66
N ASP A 103 19.76 0.37 8.26
CA ASP A 103 20.91 0.12 7.40
C ASP A 103 20.55 0.53 5.96
N PHE A 104 20.62 1.84 5.68
CA PHE A 104 20.18 2.41 4.41
C PHE A 104 20.87 1.76 3.20
N GLU A 105 22.15 1.43 3.31
CA GLU A 105 22.90 0.75 2.26
C GLU A 105 22.37 -0.67 2.04
N ALA A 106 22.09 -1.42 3.12
CA ALA A 106 21.51 -2.75 2.99
C ALA A 106 20.11 -2.72 2.37
N GLU A 107 19.27 -1.75 2.75
CA GLU A 107 17.92 -1.57 2.20
C GLU A 107 17.96 -1.19 0.72
N GLU A 108 18.82 -0.24 0.33
CA GLU A 108 19.01 0.15 -1.07
C GLU A 108 19.51 -1.03 -1.90
N MET A 109 20.52 -1.75 -1.40
CA MET A 109 21.06 -2.92 -2.09
C MET A 109 20.03 -4.05 -2.20
N ALA A 110 19.14 -4.23 -1.23
CA ALA A 110 18.06 -5.20 -1.32
C ALA A 110 17.08 -4.85 -2.45
N VAL A 111 16.68 -3.58 -2.54
CA VAL A 111 15.78 -3.12 -3.61
C VAL A 111 16.46 -3.15 -4.97
N LEU A 112 17.73 -2.75 -5.09
CA LEU A 112 18.48 -2.85 -6.35
C LEU A 112 18.62 -4.30 -6.83
N ARG A 113 18.85 -5.26 -5.92
CA ARG A 113 18.88 -6.69 -6.28
C ARG A 113 17.53 -7.19 -6.76
N ALA A 114 16.44 -6.81 -6.09
CA ALA A 114 15.08 -7.19 -6.49
C ALA A 114 14.69 -6.57 -7.85
N ALA A 115 15.04 -5.29 -8.05
CA ALA A 115 14.79 -4.57 -9.29
C ALA A 115 15.63 -5.12 -10.44
N GLY A 116 16.92 -5.43 -10.23
CA GLY A 116 17.81 -5.96 -11.26
C GLY A 116 17.41 -7.33 -11.82
N ALA A 117 16.61 -8.09 -11.07
CA ALA A 117 15.98 -9.32 -11.55
C ALA A 117 14.72 -9.09 -12.41
N THR A 118 14.22 -7.85 -12.47
CA THR A 118 12.94 -7.47 -13.08
C THR A 118 13.15 -6.36 -14.12
N SER A 119 12.25 -6.22 -15.10
CA SER A 119 12.29 -5.08 -16.04
C SER A 119 11.56 -3.88 -15.45
N LEU A 120 12.14 -3.23 -14.43
CA LEU A 120 11.61 -2.05 -13.75
C LEU A 120 12.54 -0.85 -13.92
N ASP A 121 11.97 0.35 -13.99
CA ASP A 121 12.75 1.60 -13.92
C ASP A 121 12.73 2.10 -12.48
N LEU A 122 13.85 1.94 -11.77
CA LEU A 122 13.96 2.29 -10.36
C LEU A 122 14.62 3.66 -10.19
N VAL A 123 13.98 4.47 -9.35
CA VAL A 123 14.50 5.75 -8.86
C VAL A 123 14.70 5.63 -7.36
N VAL A 124 15.90 5.91 -6.88
CA VAL A 124 16.21 6.03 -5.44
C VAL A 124 16.29 7.50 -5.06
N GLU A 125 15.60 7.85 -3.98
CA GLU A 125 15.79 9.10 -3.23
C GLU A 125 16.47 8.72 -1.90
N ASP A 126 17.65 9.26 -1.64
CA ASP A 126 18.58 8.81 -0.60
C ASP A 126 18.62 9.74 0.62
N SER A 127 17.94 10.89 0.59
CA SER A 127 17.97 11.83 1.71
C SER A 127 17.09 11.40 2.89
N GLY A 128 16.20 10.42 2.68
CA GLY A 128 15.22 10.00 3.68
C GLY A 128 14.23 11.11 4.05
N ASN A 129 14.12 12.15 3.23
CA ASN A 129 13.33 13.34 3.50
C ASN A 129 12.06 13.35 2.60
N PRO A 130 10.86 13.37 3.18
CA PRO A 130 9.61 13.35 2.42
C PRO A 130 9.41 14.58 1.52
N GLU A 131 9.93 15.76 1.90
CA GLU A 131 9.91 16.95 1.04
C GLU A 131 10.78 16.77 -0.22
N HIS A 132 11.99 16.23 -0.06
CA HIS A 132 12.87 15.95 -1.21
C HIS A 132 12.26 14.90 -2.14
N LEU A 133 11.69 13.83 -1.59
CA LEU A 133 10.95 12.83 -2.36
C LEU A 133 9.79 13.45 -3.14
N GLY A 134 9.01 14.35 -2.52
CA GLY A 134 7.93 15.07 -3.20
C GLY A 134 8.43 15.93 -4.38
N GLY A 135 9.55 16.63 -4.19
CA GLY A 135 10.20 17.41 -5.26
C GLY A 135 10.65 16.52 -6.41
N ARG A 136 11.36 15.44 -6.10
CA ARG A 136 11.87 14.45 -7.06
C ARG A 136 10.77 13.82 -7.89
N LEU A 137 9.65 13.44 -7.25
CA LEU A 137 8.49 12.90 -7.95
C LEU A 137 7.85 13.93 -8.89
N SER A 138 7.76 15.19 -8.46
CA SER A 138 7.20 16.27 -9.27
C SER A 138 8.04 16.56 -10.52
N GLU A 139 9.37 16.56 -10.39
CA GLU A 139 10.31 16.73 -11.51
C GLU A 139 10.19 15.62 -12.57
N LEU A 140 9.88 14.40 -12.13
CA LEU A 140 9.65 13.25 -13.02
C LEU A 140 8.27 13.26 -13.67
N GLY A 141 7.39 14.20 -13.32
CA GLY A 141 5.98 14.16 -13.73
C GLY A 141 5.18 13.06 -13.04
N GLY A 142 5.71 12.55 -11.93
CA GLY A 142 5.15 11.48 -11.12
C GLY A 142 5.77 10.11 -11.36
N MET A 143 5.16 9.10 -10.73
CA MET A 143 5.62 7.70 -10.73
C MET A 143 4.42 6.79 -10.43
N PRO A 144 4.26 5.68 -11.17
CA PRO A 144 3.18 4.73 -10.93
C PRO A 144 3.21 4.10 -9.54
N VAL A 145 4.41 3.88 -8.98
CA VAL A 145 4.60 3.26 -7.68
C VAL A 145 5.61 4.06 -6.85
N VAL A 146 5.28 4.27 -5.57
CA VAL A 146 6.20 4.76 -4.55
C VAL A 146 6.33 3.69 -3.47
N HIS A 147 7.54 3.21 -3.24
CA HIS A 147 7.88 2.27 -2.18
C HIS A 147 8.69 3.01 -1.12
N LEU A 148 8.14 3.11 0.10
CA LEU A 148 8.81 3.81 1.18
C LEU A 148 9.09 2.85 2.34
N PHE A 149 10.37 2.72 2.68
CA PHE A 149 10.84 1.97 3.85
C PHE A 149 11.08 2.96 4.98
N CYS A 150 10.29 2.88 6.05
CA CYS A 150 10.45 3.77 7.19
C CYS A 150 9.91 3.14 8.46
N HIS A 151 10.32 3.68 9.59
CA HIS A 151 9.68 3.37 10.86
C HIS A 151 8.27 3.95 10.85
N GLY A 152 7.27 3.07 10.94
CA GLY A 152 5.86 3.43 10.93
C GLY A 152 5.44 4.17 12.20
N LEU A 153 5.69 5.48 12.25
CA LEU A 153 5.02 6.36 13.20
C LEU A 153 4.06 7.28 12.46
N HIS A 154 2.90 7.52 13.09
CA HIS A 154 1.63 8.05 12.55
C HIS A 154 1.65 9.43 11.87
N GLU A 155 2.82 10.02 11.57
CA GLU A 155 2.97 11.39 11.10
C GLU A 155 3.05 11.53 9.57
N TRP A 156 2.47 10.60 8.83
CA TRP A 156 2.43 10.61 7.35
C TRP A 156 1.44 11.62 6.72
N GLN A 157 0.75 12.41 7.55
CA GLN A 157 -0.40 13.21 7.14
C GLN A 157 -0.02 14.38 6.23
N ASP A 158 1.09 15.05 6.52
CA ASP A 158 1.59 16.18 5.72
C ASP A 158 2.26 15.73 4.41
N PHE A 159 2.83 14.52 4.39
CA PHE A 159 3.44 13.94 3.20
C PHE A 159 2.37 13.44 2.20
N SER A 160 1.30 12.79 2.70
CA SER A 160 0.17 12.37 1.87
C SER A 160 -0.56 13.55 1.21
N HIS A 161 -0.53 14.74 1.82
CA HIS A 161 -1.15 15.95 1.24
C HIS A 161 -0.41 16.40 -0.02
N ARG A 162 0.91 16.36 -0.01
CA ARG A 162 1.77 16.91 -1.08
C ARG A 162 2.01 15.93 -2.23
N LEU A 163 2.11 14.62 -1.95
CA LEU A 163 2.05 13.58 -2.99
C LEU A 163 0.80 13.71 -3.87
N HIS A 164 -0.31 14.15 -3.27
CA HIS A 164 -1.55 14.38 -4.00
C HIS A 164 -1.50 15.62 -4.90
N GLU A 165 -0.89 16.71 -4.44
CA GLU A 165 -0.68 17.91 -5.26
C GLU A 165 0.17 17.60 -6.51
N SER A 166 1.08 16.63 -6.39
CA SER A 166 1.88 16.10 -7.50
C SER A 166 1.17 15.03 -8.34
N GLY A 167 -0.12 14.76 -8.11
CA GLY A 167 -0.92 13.85 -8.94
C GLY A 167 -0.86 12.36 -8.56
N HIS A 168 -0.23 12.00 -7.44
CA HIS A 168 -0.13 10.60 -7.02
C HIS A 168 -1.29 10.15 -6.14
N GLN A 169 -1.64 8.87 -6.27
CA GLN A 169 -2.43 8.16 -5.27
C GLN A 169 -1.44 7.42 -4.36
N PRO A 170 -1.26 7.83 -3.09
CA PRO A 170 -0.39 7.09 -2.18
C PRO A 170 -1.02 5.73 -1.90
N TYR A 171 -0.38 4.67 -2.39
CA TYR A 171 -0.60 3.32 -1.90
C TYR A 171 0.39 3.10 -0.76
N CYS A 172 -0.08 3.25 0.47
CA CYS A 172 0.74 2.92 1.63
C CYS A 172 0.62 1.42 1.87
N LEU A 173 1.58 0.64 1.38
CA LEU A 173 1.82 -0.72 1.86
C LEU A 173 2.57 -0.59 3.19
N VAL A 174 1.84 -0.36 4.27
CA VAL A 174 2.40 -0.49 5.63
C VAL A 174 2.39 -1.97 5.95
N TRP A 175 3.55 -2.63 5.87
CA TRP A 175 3.71 -3.94 6.47
C TRP A 175 4.03 -3.77 7.98
N PRO A 176 3.43 -4.58 8.88
CA PRO A 176 3.68 -4.53 10.31
C PRO A 176 5.12 -4.88 10.71
#